data_AF-A0A1Q7ZLE8-F1
#
_entry.id   AF-A0A1Q7ZLE8-F1
#
_cell.length_a   1.000
_cell.length_b   1.000
_cell.length_c   1.000
_cell.angle_alpha   90.00
_cell.angle_beta   90.00
_cell.angle_gamma   90.00
#
_symmetry.space_group_name_H-M   'P 1'
#
loop_
_entity.id
_entity.type
_entity.pdbx_description
1 polymer ?
#
loop_
_entity_poly.entity_id
_entity_poly.type
_entity_poly.pdbx_seq_one_letter_code
_entity_poly.pdbx_strand_id
1 'polypeptide(L)'
;MGDEAENFFDQALVDSVSAALDALGPTVKESIFLLLQRRNSITPNEIPKLVAEFVKALQDVLGPTARVVEKLIIAGLIARKQVPPNVAQGRSLLEVVGAVRLSQISPS
;
A
#
# COMPACT_ATOMS: atom_id res chain seq x y z
N MET A 1 15.17 -0.04 -18.99
CA MET A 1 14.02 0.88 -18.79
C MET A 1 12.93 0.20 -17.95
N GLY A 2 13.28 -0.61 -16.94
CA GLY A 2 12.31 -1.22 -16.02
C GLY A 2 12.26 -0.51 -14.65
N ASP A 3 13.39 0.06 -14.23
CA ASP A 3 13.56 0.60 -12.87
C ASP A 3 12.86 1.95 -12.61
N GLU A 4 12.55 2.73 -13.64
CA GLU A 4 11.91 4.06 -13.48
C GLU A 4 10.41 3.96 -13.21
N ALA A 5 9.71 3.02 -13.84
CA ALA A 5 8.27 2.80 -13.67
C ALA A 5 7.95 2.11 -12.33
N GLU A 6 8.81 1.17 -11.92
CA GLU A 6 8.70 0.49 -10.62
C GLU A 6 8.88 1.51 -9.49
N ASN A 7 9.86 2.43 -9.62
CA ASN A 7 10.05 3.52 -8.66
C ASN A 7 8.86 4.50 -8.59
N PHE A 8 8.21 4.82 -9.71
CA PHE A 8 7.09 5.77 -9.69
C PHE A 8 5.84 5.20 -9.01
N PHE A 9 5.52 3.93 -9.30
CA PHE A 9 4.42 3.24 -8.63
C PHE A 9 4.71 3.02 -7.14
N ASP A 10 5.90 2.55 -6.82
CA ASP A 10 6.30 2.29 -5.44
C ASP A 10 6.29 3.58 -4.61
N GLN A 11 6.78 4.70 -5.16
CA GLN A 11 6.70 6.00 -4.49
C GLN A 11 5.24 6.44 -4.28
N ALA A 12 4.39 6.29 -5.29
CA ALA A 12 2.98 6.62 -5.16
C ALA A 12 2.24 5.75 -4.13
N LEU A 13 2.65 4.49 -3.98
CA LEU A 13 2.17 3.59 -2.94
C LEU A 13 2.61 4.05 -1.55
N VAL A 14 3.90 4.38 -1.37
CA VAL A 14 4.42 4.92 -0.10
C VAL A 14 3.69 6.20 0.29
N ASP A 15 3.52 7.13 -0.65
CA ASP A 15 2.82 8.39 -0.40
C ASP A 15 1.35 8.16 -0.03
N SER A 16 0.68 7.22 -0.70
CA SER A 16 -0.73 6.89 -0.44
C SER A 16 -0.89 6.21 0.92
N VAL A 17 0.07 5.36 1.31
CA VAL A 17 0.13 4.77 2.65
C VAL A 17 0.32 5.86 3.70
N SER A 18 1.30 6.76 3.54
CA SER A 18 1.48 7.84 4.53
C SER A 18 0.23 8.69 4.64
N ALA A 19 -0.35 9.13 3.52
CA ALA A 19 -1.56 9.96 3.53
C ALA A 19 -2.76 9.26 4.21
N ALA A 20 -2.95 7.96 3.96
CA ALA A 20 -4.01 7.19 4.59
C ALA A 20 -3.79 7.03 6.10
N LEU A 21 -2.55 6.80 6.55
CA LEU A 21 -2.22 6.70 7.97
C LEU A 21 -2.27 8.06 8.68
N ASP A 22 -1.87 9.13 8.02
CA ASP A 22 -1.97 10.50 8.53
C ASP A 22 -3.44 10.90 8.77
N ALA A 23 -4.36 10.46 7.92
CA ALA A 23 -5.80 10.68 8.10
C ALA A 23 -6.39 9.96 9.33
N LEU A 24 -5.73 8.93 9.84
CA LEU A 24 -6.13 8.20 11.07
C LEU A 24 -5.57 8.83 12.35
N GLY A 25 -4.65 9.77 12.20
CA GLY A 25 -3.97 10.44 13.30
C GLY A 25 -2.61 9.81 13.68
N PRO A 26 -1.75 10.60 14.33
CA PRO A 26 -0.34 10.25 14.55
C PRO A 26 -0.15 9.00 15.42
N THR A 27 -1.01 8.78 16.42
CA THR A 27 -0.92 7.61 17.31
C THR A 27 -1.13 6.29 16.59
N VAL A 28 -2.09 6.24 15.65
CA VAL A 28 -2.39 5.04 14.86
C VAL A 28 -1.24 4.78 13.88
N LYS A 29 -0.78 5.83 13.19
CA LYS A 29 0.38 5.77 12.29
C LYS A 29 1.61 5.21 12.99
N GLU A 30 1.95 5.73 14.17
CA GLU A 30 3.12 5.31 14.93
C GLU A 30 3.00 3.87 15.45
N SER A 31 1.81 3.46 15.90
CA SER A 31 1.56 2.07 16.33
C SER A 31 1.77 1.05 15.19
N ILE A 32 1.29 1.38 13.98
CA ILE A 32 1.47 0.54 12.80
C ILE A 32 2.95 0.45 12.43
N PHE A 33 3.68 1.58 12.41
CA PHE A 33 5.11 1.57 12.12
C PHE A 33 5.93 0.81 13.17
N LEU A 34 5.61 0.93 14.45
CA LEU A 34 6.27 0.16 15.51
C LEU A 34 6.08 -1.35 15.33
N LEU A 35 4.90 -1.79 14.90
CA LEU A 35 4.64 -3.22 14.62
C LEU A 35 5.39 -3.73 13.39
N LEU A 36 5.46 -2.91 12.34
CA LEU A 36 6.24 -3.21 11.13
C LEU A 36 7.74 -3.30 11.43
N GLN A 37 8.26 -2.38 12.24
CA GLN A 37 9.65 -2.41 12.71
C GLN A 37 9.92 -3.64 13.58
N ARG A 38 9.04 -3.94 14.55
CA ARG A 38 9.27 -5.07 15.48
C ARG A 38 9.24 -6.43 14.82
N ARG A 39 8.36 -6.65 13.83
CA ARG A 39 8.23 -7.96 13.20
C ARG A 39 9.29 -8.21 12.14
N ASN A 40 9.59 -7.19 11.31
CA ASN A 40 10.34 -7.41 10.07
C ASN A 40 11.35 -6.29 9.76
N SER A 41 11.61 -5.35 10.68
CA SER A 41 12.47 -4.17 10.44
C SER A 41 12.06 -3.34 9.21
N ILE A 42 10.76 -3.33 8.87
CA ILE A 42 10.27 -2.72 7.64
C ILE A 42 10.22 -1.20 7.80
N THR A 43 10.92 -0.50 6.92
CA THR A 43 10.80 0.95 6.74
C THR A 43 9.67 1.30 5.76
N PRO A 44 9.12 2.52 5.77
CA PRO A 44 8.06 2.93 4.84
C PRO A 44 8.41 2.66 3.37
N ASN A 45 9.69 2.81 3.01
CA ASN A 45 10.19 2.61 1.64
C ASN A 45 10.24 1.13 1.22
N GLU A 46 10.15 0.20 2.17
CA GLU A 46 10.11 -1.24 1.91
C GLU A 46 8.68 -1.76 1.84
N ILE A 47 7.68 -0.96 2.23
CA ILE A 47 6.26 -1.31 2.14
C ILE A 47 5.87 -1.79 0.73
N PRO A 48 6.32 -1.15 -0.38
CA PRO A 48 6.02 -1.66 -1.70
C PRO A 48 6.53 -3.09 -1.92
N LYS A 49 7.67 -3.46 -1.36
CA LYS A 49 8.22 -4.83 -1.50
C LYS A 49 7.53 -5.82 -0.57
N LEU A 50 6.93 -5.35 0.51
CA LEU A 50 6.38 -6.16 1.60
C LEU A 50 4.90 -5.84 1.89
N VAL A 51 4.10 -5.63 0.83
CA VAL A 51 2.68 -5.24 0.94
C VAL A 51 1.86 -6.25 1.74
N ALA A 52 2.14 -7.55 1.61
CA ALA A 52 1.44 -8.59 2.37
C ALA A 52 1.66 -8.43 3.88
N GLU A 53 2.90 -8.17 4.29
CA GLU A 53 3.26 -7.93 5.69
C GLU A 53 2.65 -6.62 6.21
N PHE A 54 2.61 -5.58 5.35
CA PHE A 54 1.94 -4.33 5.67
C PHE A 54 0.45 -4.52 5.94
N VAL A 55 -0.27 -5.19 5.05
CA VAL A 55 -1.71 -5.48 5.21
C VAL A 55 -1.96 -6.30 6.47
N LYS A 56 -1.08 -7.28 6.77
CA LYS A 56 -1.17 -8.07 7.99
C LYS A 56 -0.95 -7.22 9.25
N ALA A 57 0.06 -6.37 9.28
CA ALA A 57 0.30 -5.47 10.42
C ALA A 57 -0.88 -4.50 10.64
N LEU A 58 -1.43 -3.98 9.54
CA LEU A 58 -2.61 -3.12 9.57
C LEU A 58 -3.83 -3.86 10.16
N GLN A 59 -4.05 -5.11 9.76
CA GLN A 59 -5.09 -5.98 10.30
C GLN A 59 -4.86 -6.31 11.78
N ASP A 60 -3.61 -6.51 12.21
CA ASP A 60 -3.28 -6.79 13.61
C ASP A 60 -3.54 -5.57 14.52
N VAL A 61 -3.37 -4.33 14.03
CA VAL A 61 -3.66 -3.10 14.80
C VAL A 61 -5.14 -2.75 14.79
N LEU A 62 -5.75 -2.72 13.60
CA LEU A 62 -7.07 -2.13 13.39
C LEU A 62 -8.18 -3.17 13.33
N GLY A 63 -7.83 -4.46 13.32
CA GLY A 63 -8.79 -5.54 13.12
C GLY A 63 -9.60 -5.33 11.84
N PRO A 64 -10.92 -5.57 11.85
CA PRO A 64 -11.78 -5.41 10.67
C PRO A 64 -11.74 -4.01 10.02
N THR A 65 -11.36 -2.98 10.78
CA THR A 65 -11.28 -1.59 10.29
C THR A 65 -10.10 -1.36 9.34
N ALA A 66 -9.11 -2.26 9.31
CA ALA A 66 -8.00 -2.23 8.36
C ALA A 66 -8.47 -2.11 6.91
N ARG A 67 -9.61 -2.71 6.58
CA ARG A 67 -10.18 -2.67 5.22
C ARG A 67 -10.61 -1.27 4.78
N VAL A 68 -10.94 -0.38 5.72
CA VAL A 68 -11.21 1.04 5.41
C VAL A 68 -9.92 1.74 5.00
N VAL A 69 -8.83 1.45 5.71
CA VAL A 69 -7.51 2.04 5.43
C VAL A 69 -6.96 1.53 4.10
N GLU A 70 -7.10 0.24 3.81
CA GLU A 70 -6.77 -0.30 2.48
C GLU A 70 -7.51 0.44 1.36
N LYS A 71 -8.81 0.72 1.55
CA LYS A 71 -9.60 1.49 0.57
C LYS A 71 -9.10 2.93 0.41
N LEU A 72 -8.66 3.58 1.50
CA LEU A 72 -8.07 4.92 1.42
C LEU A 72 -6.75 4.92 0.64
N ILE A 73 -5.91 3.90 0.86
CA ILE A 73 -4.65 3.74 0.11
C ILE A 73 -4.94 3.52 -1.38
N ILE A 74 -5.88 2.62 -1.70
CA ILE A 74 -6.33 2.35 -3.08
C ILE A 74 -6.90 3.63 -3.72
N ALA A 75 -7.71 4.40 -3.00
CA ALA A 75 -8.23 5.68 -3.49
C ALA A 75 -7.10 6.68 -3.79
N GLY A 76 -6.05 6.73 -2.96
CA GLY A 76 -4.86 7.52 -3.21
C GLY A 76 -4.13 7.10 -4.50
N LEU A 77 -3.98 5.80 -4.73
CA LEU A 77 -3.37 5.27 -5.96
C LEU A 77 -4.19 5.61 -7.22
N ILE A 78 -5.53 5.54 -7.13
CA ILE A 78 -6.43 5.95 -8.22
C ILE A 78 -6.28 7.45 -8.50
N ALA A 79 -6.28 8.29 -7.45
CA ALA A 79 -6.14 9.74 -7.59
C ALA A 79 -4.79 10.12 -8.24
N ARG A 80 -3.74 9.34 -7.97
CA ARG A 80 -2.40 9.47 -8.56
C ARG A 80 -2.28 8.84 -9.95
N LYS A 81 -3.38 8.35 -10.53
CA LYS A 81 -3.44 7.69 -11.85
C LYS A 81 -2.54 6.46 -11.96
N GLN A 82 -2.21 5.83 -10.84
CA GLN A 82 -1.38 4.63 -10.79
C GLN A 82 -2.20 3.35 -10.92
N VAL A 83 -3.47 3.40 -10.51
CA VAL A 83 -4.38 2.26 -10.55
C VAL A 83 -5.68 2.67 -11.25
N PRO A 84 -6.10 1.96 -12.31
CA PRO A 84 -7.42 2.14 -12.88
C PRO A 84 -8.54 1.74 -11.89
N PRO A 85 -9.65 2.50 -11.77
CA PRO A 85 -10.73 2.18 -10.83
C PRO A 85 -11.33 0.78 -11.00
N ASN A 86 -11.41 0.28 -12.24
CA ASN A 86 -11.89 -1.07 -12.55
C ASN A 86 -10.94 -2.17 -12.03
N VAL A 87 -9.63 -1.89 -11.96
CA VAL A 87 -8.64 -2.81 -11.39
C VAL A 87 -8.76 -2.87 -9.87
N ALA A 88 -9.18 -1.77 -9.23
CA ALA A 88 -9.34 -1.65 -7.78
C ALA A 88 -10.66 -2.23 -7.24
N GLN A 89 -11.70 -2.32 -8.07
CA GLN A 89 -13.05 -2.61 -7.60
C GLN A 89 -13.16 -3.98 -6.93
N GLY A 90 -13.59 -3.98 -5.66
CA GLY A 90 -13.83 -5.20 -4.87
C GLY A 90 -12.57 -5.91 -4.35
N ARG A 91 -11.38 -5.39 -4.65
CA ARG A 91 -10.09 -6.04 -4.33
C ARG A 91 -9.45 -5.45 -3.07
N SER A 92 -8.64 -6.26 -2.41
CA SER A 92 -7.74 -5.85 -1.34
C SER A 92 -6.54 -5.08 -1.89
N LEU A 93 -5.82 -4.37 -1.01
CA LEU A 93 -4.61 -3.63 -1.41
C LEU A 93 -3.56 -4.56 -2.02
N LEU A 94 -3.39 -5.76 -1.45
CA LEU A 94 -2.44 -6.76 -1.94
C LEU A 94 -2.78 -7.21 -3.37
N GLU A 95 -4.05 -7.47 -3.65
CA GLU A 95 -4.51 -7.89 -4.98
C GLU A 95 -4.36 -6.78 -6.02
N VAL A 96 -4.60 -5.52 -5.63
CA VAL A 96 -4.43 -4.36 -6.50
C VAL A 96 -2.95 -4.17 -6.87
N VAL A 97 -2.06 -4.17 -5.87
CA VAL A 97 -0.61 -4.05 -6.12
C VAL A 97 -0.10 -5.21 -6.98
N GLY A 98 -0.52 -6.44 -6.68
CA GLY A 98 -0.16 -7.62 -7.47
C GLY A 98 -0.60 -7.48 -8.93
N ALA A 99 -1.81 -6.99 -9.20
CA ALA A 99 -2.30 -6.82 -10.56
C ALA A 99 -1.54 -5.76 -11.36
N VAL A 100 -1.21 -4.62 -10.73
CA VAL A 100 -0.41 -3.57 -11.38
C VAL A 100 0.96 -4.12 -11.75
N ARG A 101 1.62 -4.82 -10.83
CA ARG A 101 2.94 -5.41 -11.09
C ARG A 101 2.90 -6.45 -12.20
N LEU A 102 1.91 -7.34 -12.19
CA LEU A 102 1.72 -8.32 -13.28
C LEU A 102 1.50 -7.64 -14.64
N SER A 103 0.79 -6.51 -14.68
CA SER A 103 0.59 -5.75 -15.91
C SER A 103 1.85 -5.02 -16.40
N GLN A 104 2.80 -4.69 -15.52
CA GLN A 104 4.09 -4.09 -15.89
C GLN A 104 5.12 -5.13 -16.35
N ILE A 105 4.99 -6.40 -15.96
CA ILE A 105 5.90 -7.51 -16.32
C ILE A 105 5.56 -8.11 -17.71
N SER A 106 4.45 -7.71 -18.34
CA SER A 106 4.14 -8.10 -19.72
C SER A 106 4.50 -7.00 -20.71
N PRO A 107 5.77 -6.92 -21.20
CA PRO A 107 6.00 -6.28 -22.48
C PRO A 107 5.45 -7.23 -23.55
N SER A 108 4.50 -6.74 -24.35
CA SER A 108 4.25 -7.33 -25.67
C SER A 108 5.41 -7.00 -26.60
#